data_AF-A0AAN5I415-F1
#
_entry.id   AF-A0AAN5I415-F1
#
_cell.length_a   1.000
_cell.length_b   1.000
_cell.length_c   1.000
_cell.angle_alpha   90.00
_cell.angle_beta   90.00
_cell.angle_gamma   90.00
#
_symmetry.space_group_name_H-M   'P 1'
#
loop_
_entity.id
_entity.type
_entity.pdbx_description
1 polymer ?
#
loop_
_entity_poly.entity_id
_entity_poly.type
_entity_poly.pdbx_seq_one_letter_code
_entity_poly.pdbx_strand_id
1 'polypeptide(L)'
;MMLSGSQSGLMCSIETDETCIDHEEAPAVVSVELLVSKRNSTLLQQRLRTIPQLRDRIRRIPEIKIFHVINSDVVGLSFNLYEDDAELLAALASCCGERISTVSLYCYSGEQQLQFISKLLNLSRIGRLDVVTRDMYDPTIDHLKRTVQGNKVEHLSLTFARCTASIDYVQFLLDLSDCLRSIHINQQPVRGIRSTATYLMGQSDIEWASVILQLFSRKLDKLHIENPWYPEYISLDSAEMLREKLPKLGKKLWFAATCNKYADGFSEMRNDHTVNG
;
A
#
# COMPACT_ATOMS: atom_id res chain seq x y z
N MET A 1 -10.48 23.98 -19.11
CA MET A 1 -9.33 23.05 -19.08
C MET A 1 -9.76 21.89 -18.20
N MET A 2 -9.90 20.68 -18.75
CA MET A 2 -10.58 19.57 -18.08
C MET A 2 -9.75 19.06 -16.89
N LEU A 3 -10.27 19.21 -15.68
CA LEU A 3 -9.73 18.59 -14.47
C LEU A 3 -10.06 17.10 -14.52
N SER A 4 -9.07 16.26 -14.81
CA SER A 4 -9.15 14.82 -14.57
C SER A 4 -9.09 14.59 -13.06
N GLY A 5 -10.24 14.59 -12.39
CA GLY A 5 -10.34 14.15 -11.01
C GLY A 5 -9.85 12.72 -10.90
N SER A 6 -8.82 12.47 -10.08
CA SER A 6 -8.54 11.12 -9.63
C SER A 6 -9.76 10.65 -8.86
N GLN A 7 -10.56 9.80 -9.47
CA GLN A 7 -11.53 9.00 -8.74
C GLN A 7 -10.74 8.17 -7.74
N SER A 8 -10.73 8.63 -6.48
CA SER A 8 -10.69 7.74 -5.34
C SER A 8 -11.86 6.78 -5.57
N GLY A 9 -11.55 5.63 -6.17
CA GLY A 9 -12.51 4.55 -6.30
C GLY A 9 -13.13 4.34 -4.93
N LEU A 10 -14.45 4.09 -4.91
CA LEU A 10 -15.20 3.66 -3.75
C LEU A 10 -14.35 2.65 -2.97
N MET A 11 -13.56 3.15 -2.01
CA MET A 11 -13.15 2.35 -0.88
C MET A 11 -14.49 1.96 -0.29
N CYS A 12 -14.72 0.66 -0.21
CA CYS A 12 -15.59 0.16 0.82
C CYS A 12 -15.06 0.83 2.09
N SER A 13 -15.71 1.89 2.55
CA SER A 13 -15.57 2.38 3.90
C SER A 13 -16.08 1.21 4.72
N ILE A 14 -15.16 0.27 4.98
CA ILE A 14 -15.21 -0.54 6.17
C ILE A 14 -15.21 0.54 7.23
N GLU A 15 -16.40 0.90 7.70
CA GLU A 15 -16.56 1.53 9.00
C GLU A 15 -15.90 0.53 9.95
N THR A 16 -14.59 0.72 10.15
CA THR A 16 -13.86 0.05 11.21
C THR A 16 -14.40 0.70 12.45
N ASP A 17 -15.50 0.15 12.94
CA ASP A 17 -16.03 0.40 14.27
C ASP A 17 -14.82 0.41 15.20
N GLU A 18 -14.56 1.54 15.86
CA GLU A 18 -13.37 1.78 16.69
C GLU A 18 -13.29 0.84 17.91
N THR A 19 -14.20 -0.13 18.00
CA THR A 19 -14.04 -1.34 18.79
C THR A 19 -13.06 -2.30 18.11
N CYS A 20 -11.77 -1.94 18.11
CA CYS A 20 -10.70 -2.94 18.08
C CYS A 20 -10.79 -3.70 19.41
N ILE A 21 -11.74 -4.63 19.49
CA ILE A 21 -11.79 -5.72 20.45
C ILE A 21 -10.40 -6.36 20.38
N ASP A 22 -9.76 -6.55 21.54
CA ASP A 22 -8.58 -7.40 21.65
C ASP A 22 -9.00 -8.77 21.13
N HIS A 23 -8.78 -9.02 19.84
CA HIS A 23 -9.22 -10.23 19.19
C HIS A 23 -8.45 -11.39 19.83
N GLU A 24 -9.15 -12.16 20.65
CA GLU A 24 -8.94 -13.59 20.83
C GLU A 24 -8.42 -14.19 19.53
N GLU A 25 -7.40 -15.07 19.63
CA GLU A 25 -6.63 -15.72 18.57
C GLU A 25 -7.50 -16.27 17.42
N ALA A 26 -8.02 -15.38 16.60
CA ALA A 26 -8.68 -15.76 15.37
C ALA A 26 -7.61 -16.40 14.48
N PRO A 27 -7.97 -17.46 13.72
CA PRO A 27 -7.03 -18.08 12.80
C PRO A 27 -6.40 -17.02 11.91
N ALA A 28 -5.11 -17.18 11.62
CA ALA A 28 -4.30 -16.20 10.91
C ALA A 28 -4.73 -16.06 9.44
N VAL A 29 -5.85 -15.39 9.19
CA VAL A 29 -6.41 -15.20 7.84
C VAL A 29 -5.82 -13.95 7.20
N VAL A 30 -5.30 -14.11 5.98
CA VAL A 30 -4.97 -12.97 5.09
C VAL A 30 -6.07 -12.81 4.07
N SER A 31 -6.63 -11.61 3.95
CA SER A 31 -7.49 -11.29 2.81
C SER A 31 -6.64 -10.75 1.68
N VAL A 32 -6.81 -11.31 0.48
CA VAL A 32 -6.06 -10.95 -0.72
C VAL A 32 -7.04 -10.52 -1.80
N GLU A 33 -6.75 -9.37 -2.41
CA GLU A 33 -7.44 -8.92 -3.61
C GLU A 33 -6.46 -8.80 -4.77
N LEU A 34 -6.78 -9.45 -5.88
CA LEU A 34 -6.02 -9.40 -7.12
C LEU A 34 -6.84 -8.69 -8.18
N LEU A 35 -6.33 -7.58 -8.69
CA LEU A 35 -6.88 -6.93 -9.86
C LEU A 35 -6.09 -7.35 -11.09
N VAL A 36 -6.81 -7.77 -12.13
CA VAL A 36 -6.26 -8.09 -13.46
C VAL A 36 -6.95 -7.26 -14.52
N SER A 37 -6.22 -6.90 -15.57
CA SER A 37 -6.84 -6.19 -16.71
C SER A 37 -7.98 -7.02 -17.33
N LYS A 38 -9.02 -6.34 -17.82
CA LYS A 38 -10.18 -6.93 -18.47
C LYS A 38 -9.79 -7.81 -19.66
N ARG A 39 -8.76 -7.41 -20.41
CA ARG A 39 -8.16 -8.21 -21.49
C ARG A 39 -7.70 -9.60 -21.02
N ASN A 40 -7.18 -9.70 -19.79
CA ASN A 40 -6.71 -10.95 -19.21
C ASN A 40 -7.78 -11.65 -18.36
N SER A 41 -8.88 -10.96 -18.03
CA SER A 41 -9.91 -11.49 -17.12
C SER A 41 -10.63 -12.72 -17.65
N THR A 42 -10.93 -12.79 -18.95
CA THR A 42 -11.57 -13.99 -19.55
C THR A 42 -10.67 -15.21 -19.45
N LEU A 43 -9.36 -15.03 -19.70
CA LEU A 43 -8.38 -16.10 -19.55
C LEU A 43 -8.23 -16.52 -18.09
N LEU A 44 -8.19 -15.57 -17.15
CA LEU A 44 -8.18 -15.86 -15.72
C LEU A 44 -9.41 -16.69 -15.33
N GLN A 45 -10.61 -16.23 -15.69
CA GLN A 45 -11.86 -16.95 -15.40
C GLN A 45 -11.89 -18.35 -16.01
N GLN A 46 -11.38 -18.51 -17.23
CA GLN A 46 -11.26 -19.82 -17.87
C GLN A 46 -10.31 -20.73 -17.09
N ARG A 47 -9.12 -20.24 -16.70
CA ARG A 47 -8.14 -20.99 -15.90
C ARG A 47 -8.71 -21.42 -14.55
N LEU A 48 -9.37 -20.50 -13.84
CA LEU A 48 -10.03 -20.78 -12.57
C LEU A 48 -11.09 -21.90 -12.70
N ARG A 49 -11.83 -21.94 -13.82
CA ARG A 49 -12.84 -22.98 -14.09
C ARG A 49 -12.23 -24.32 -14.47
N THR A 50 -11.05 -24.34 -15.08
CA THR A 50 -10.40 -25.57 -15.55
C THR A 50 -9.66 -26.32 -14.45
N ILE A 51 -9.23 -25.65 -13.36
CA ILE A 51 -8.53 -26.32 -12.26
C ILE A 51 -9.56 -26.92 -11.30
N PRO A 52 -9.65 -28.26 -11.15
CA PRO A 52 -10.71 -28.91 -10.36
C PRO A 52 -10.75 -28.45 -8.90
N GLN A 53 -9.58 -28.31 -8.27
CA GLN A 53 -9.43 -27.82 -6.90
C GLN A 53 -10.07 -26.44 -6.72
N LEU A 54 -9.80 -25.51 -7.64
CA LEU A 54 -10.38 -24.17 -7.62
C LEU A 54 -11.88 -24.21 -7.92
N ARG A 55 -12.30 -25.00 -8.92
CA ARG A 55 -13.70 -25.08 -9.32
C ARG A 55 -14.59 -25.55 -8.19
N ASP A 56 -14.18 -26.60 -7.49
CA ASP A 56 -14.97 -27.18 -6.41
C ASP A 56 -14.95 -26.25 -5.18
N ARG A 57 -13.84 -25.55 -4.95
CA ARG A 57 -13.69 -24.59 -3.85
C ARG A 57 -14.44 -23.28 -4.10
N ILE A 58 -14.39 -22.70 -5.30
CA ILE A 58 -15.19 -21.54 -5.70
C ILE A 58 -16.70 -21.82 -5.58
N ARG A 59 -17.12 -23.07 -5.83
CA ARG A 59 -18.53 -23.48 -5.67
C ARG A 59 -18.96 -23.65 -4.22
N ARG A 60 -18.04 -24.10 -3.36
CA ARG A 60 -18.33 -24.46 -1.96
C ARG A 60 -18.06 -23.34 -0.98
N ILE A 61 -17.12 -22.45 -1.30
CA ILE A 61 -16.62 -21.42 -0.40
C ILE A 61 -17.04 -20.04 -0.94
N PRO A 62 -17.97 -19.35 -0.27
CA PRO A 62 -18.41 -17.99 -0.65
C PRO A 62 -17.32 -16.90 -0.50
N GLU A 63 -16.12 -17.29 -0.05
CA GLU A 63 -14.99 -16.40 0.21
C GLU A 63 -14.25 -15.98 -1.06
N ILE A 64 -14.29 -16.77 -2.14
CA ILE A 64 -13.71 -16.35 -3.42
C ILE A 64 -14.75 -15.56 -4.21
N LYS A 65 -14.58 -14.24 -4.25
CA LYS A 65 -15.48 -13.31 -4.95
C LYS A 65 -14.81 -12.76 -6.19
N ILE A 66 -15.42 -13.00 -7.34
CA ILE A 66 -15.08 -12.29 -8.58
C ILE A 66 -15.99 -11.06 -8.65
N PHE A 67 -15.39 -9.89 -8.79
CA PHE A 67 -16.13 -8.63 -8.87
C PHE A 67 -15.62 -7.75 -10.02
N HIS A 68 -16.51 -6.89 -10.50
CA HIS A 68 -16.18 -5.89 -11.50
C HIS A 68 -16.01 -4.54 -10.81
N VAL A 69 -14.87 -3.88 -11.04
CA VAL A 69 -14.65 -2.53 -10.54
C VAL A 69 -15.39 -1.57 -11.47
N ILE A 70 -16.34 -0.82 -10.92
CA ILE A 70 -17.17 0.12 -11.69
C ILE A 70 -16.28 1.15 -12.39
N ASN A 71 -16.57 1.44 -13.67
CA ASN A 71 -15.80 2.37 -14.52
C ASN A 71 -14.31 2.02 -14.66
N SER A 72 -13.94 0.75 -14.49
CA SER A 72 -12.55 0.31 -14.63
C SER A 72 -12.43 -0.86 -15.60
N ASP A 73 -11.30 -0.91 -16.31
CA ASP A 73 -10.91 -2.02 -17.18
C ASP A 73 -10.20 -3.13 -16.40
N VAL A 74 -10.60 -3.38 -15.16
CA VAL A 74 -10.06 -4.46 -14.33
C VAL A 74 -11.16 -5.35 -13.76
N VAL A 75 -10.82 -6.61 -13.54
CA VAL A 75 -11.63 -7.58 -12.83
C VAL A 75 -10.89 -7.96 -11.54
N GLY A 76 -11.62 -7.95 -10.44
CA GLY A 76 -11.10 -8.28 -9.12
C GLY A 76 -11.40 -9.71 -8.72
N LEU A 77 -10.46 -10.31 -8.00
CA LEU A 77 -10.60 -11.58 -7.31
C LEU A 77 -10.25 -11.33 -5.83
N SER A 78 -11.24 -11.47 -4.94
CA SER A 78 -11.05 -11.35 -3.48
C SER A 78 -11.17 -12.74 -2.85
N PHE A 79 -10.27 -13.09 -1.95
CA PHE A 79 -10.29 -14.36 -1.22
C PHE A 79 -9.52 -14.29 0.09
N ASN A 80 -9.85 -15.20 0.99
CA ASN A 80 -9.11 -15.41 2.24
C ASN A 80 -8.14 -16.57 2.09
N LEU A 81 -6.96 -16.43 2.69
CA LEU A 81 -5.94 -17.47 2.75
C LEU A 81 -5.80 -18.01 4.16
N TYR A 82 -5.86 -19.34 4.26
CA TYR A 82 -5.62 -20.12 5.48
C TYR A 82 -4.30 -20.88 5.37
N GLU A 83 -3.77 -21.35 6.50
CA GLU A 83 -2.47 -22.04 6.54
C GLU A 83 -2.41 -23.30 5.67
N ASP A 84 -3.53 -24.03 5.56
CA ASP A 84 -3.62 -25.27 4.79
C ASP A 84 -3.84 -25.07 3.28
N ASP A 85 -3.77 -23.83 2.79
CA ASP A 85 -4.12 -23.47 1.41
C ASP A 85 -2.99 -23.59 0.39
N ALA A 86 -1.96 -24.39 0.67
CA ALA A 86 -0.79 -24.54 -0.20
C ALA A 86 -1.16 -24.92 -1.65
N GLU A 87 -2.10 -25.85 -1.86
CA GLU A 87 -2.56 -26.24 -3.20
C GLU A 87 -3.35 -25.12 -3.90
N LEU A 88 -4.22 -24.43 -3.14
CA LEU A 88 -4.99 -23.29 -3.64
C LEU A 88 -4.07 -22.16 -4.10
N LEU A 89 -3.03 -21.86 -3.31
CA LEU A 89 -2.02 -20.85 -3.63
C LEU A 89 -1.27 -21.19 -4.91
N ALA A 90 -0.82 -22.44 -5.07
CA ALA A 90 -0.13 -22.87 -6.29
C ALA A 90 -1.05 -22.76 -7.52
N ALA A 91 -2.31 -23.16 -7.38
CA ALA A 91 -3.31 -23.06 -8.43
C ALA A 91 -3.60 -21.58 -8.81
N LEU A 92 -3.77 -20.69 -7.83
CA LEU A 92 -3.99 -19.27 -8.05
C LEU A 92 -2.78 -18.60 -8.70
N ALA A 93 -1.56 -18.89 -8.22
CA ALA A 93 -0.32 -18.41 -8.81
C ALA A 93 -0.21 -18.78 -10.30
N SER A 94 -0.55 -20.04 -10.65
CA SER A 94 -0.56 -20.49 -12.05
C SER A 94 -1.61 -19.76 -12.93
N CYS A 95 -2.68 -19.25 -12.30
CA CYS A 95 -3.77 -18.57 -13.00
C CYS A 95 -3.47 -17.11 -13.32
N CYS A 96 -2.80 -16.39 -12.41
CA CYS A 96 -2.59 -14.94 -12.47
C CYS A 96 -1.68 -14.46 -13.61
N GLY A 97 -0.89 -15.38 -14.19
CA GLY A 97 0.06 -15.06 -15.25
C GLY A 97 1.24 -14.21 -14.77
N GLU A 98 2.05 -13.70 -15.69
CA GLU A 98 3.29 -12.99 -15.33
C GLU A 98 3.09 -11.55 -14.86
N ARG A 99 1.89 -10.98 -15.02
CA ARG A 99 1.63 -9.56 -14.75
C ARG A 99 0.30 -9.38 -14.03
N ILE A 100 0.38 -8.85 -12.81
CA ILE A 100 -0.76 -8.50 -11.97
C ILE A 100 -0.81 -6.98 -11.87
N SER A 101 -1.98 -6.36 -12.10
CA SER A 101 -2.05 -4.90 -12.06
C SER A 101 -2.00 -4.39 -10.63
N THR A 102 -2.79 -5.00 -9.73
CA THR A 102 -2.85 -4.61 -8.32
C THR A 102 -2.98 -5.84 -7.44
N VAL A 103 -2.24 -5.84 -6.35
CA VAL A 103 -2.36 -6.80 -5.26
C VAL A 103 -2.66 -6.00 -4.00
N SER A 104 -3.74 -6.31 -3.30
CA SER A 104 -4.07 -5.70 -2.02
C SER A 104 -4.05 -6.79 -0.95
N LEU A 105 -3.31 -6.56 0.14
CA LEU A 105 -3.10 -7.47 1.25
C LEU A 105 -3.69 -6.84 2.51
N TYR A 106 -4.63 -7.52 3.15
CA TYR A 106 -5.28 -7.07 4.37
C TYR A 106 -4.98 -8.05 5.52
N CYS A 107 -4.89 -7.51 6.75
CA CYS A 107 -4.61 -8.28 7.98
C CYS A 107 -3.28 -9.02 7.92
N TYR A 108 -2.24 -8.32 7.46
CA TYR A 108 -0.93 -8.85 7.19
C TYR A 108 -0.02 -8.75 8.43
N SER A 109 0.08 -9.81 9.24
CA SER A 109 0.73 -9.71 10.55
C SER A 109 1.48 -10.94 11.06
N GLY A 110 1.62 -12.04 10.32
CA GLY A 110 2.36 -13.24 10.77
C GLY A 110 3.39 -13.77 9.77
N GLU A 111 4.53 -14.29 10.22
CA GLU A 111 5.59 -14.83 9.34
C GLU A 111 5.10 -15.91 8.37
N GLN A 112 4.20 -16.79 8.81
CA GLN A 112 3.65 -17.82 7.93
C GLN A 112 2.83 -17.21 6.79
N GLN A 113 2.02 -16.20 7.09
CA GLN A 113 1.26 -15.41 6.11
C GLN A 113 2.20 -14.80 5.05
N LEU A 114 3.35 -14.28 5.50
CA LEU A 114 4.40 -13.76 4.61
C LEU A 114 4.89 -14.84 3.63
N GLN A 115 5.14 -16.07 4.12
CA GLN A 115 5.58 -17.17 3.26
C GLN A 115 4.52 -17.56 2.22
N PHE A 116 3.24 -17.56 2.58
CA PHE A 116 2.14 -17.84 1.65
C PHE A 116 2.03 -16.79 0.56
N ILE A 117 2.12 -15.51 0.93
CA ILE A 117 2.10 -14.39 0.00
C ILE A 117 3.30 -14.45 -0.94
N SER A 118 4.49 -14.79 -0.42
CA SER A 118 5.67 -15.03 -1.28
C SER A 118 5.43 -16.09 -2.33
N LYS A 119 4.79 -17.21 -1.97
CA LYS A 119 4.48 -18.29 -2.91
C LYS A 119 3.46 -17.84 -3.96
N LEU A 120 2.41 -17.12 -3.55
CA LEU A 120 1.37 -16.60 -4.44
C LEU A 120 1.94 -15.63 -5.47
N LEU A 121 2.78 -14.71 -5.00
CA LEU A 121 3.31 -13.62 -5.80
C LEU A 121 4.58 -14.02 -6.57
N ASN A 122 5.14 -15.21 -6.33
CA ASN A 122 6.40 -15.61 -6.92
C ASN A 122 6.41 -15.43 -8.45
N LEU A 123 7.47 -14.80 -8.96
CA LEU A 123 7.71 -14.52 -10.39
C LEU A 123 6.72 -13.55 -11.09
N SER A 124 5.74 -13.00 -10.38
CA SER A 124 4.80 -12.04 -10.95
C SER A 124 5.37 -10.62 -10.94
N ARG A 125 5.23 -9.89 -12.06
CA ARG A 125 5.40 -8.43 -12.04
C ARG A 125 4.12 -7.80 -11.50
N ILE A 126 4.27 -6.96 -10.48
CA ILE A 126 3.13 -6.30 -9.82
C ILE A 126 3.19 -4.81 -10.15
N GLY A 127 2.12 -4.25 -10.74
CA GLY A 127 2.05 -2.81 -10.97
C GLY A 127 1.96 -2.04 -9.65
N ARG A 128 0.97 -2.41 -8.84
CA ARG A 128 0.67 -1.77 -7.55
C ARG A 128 0.51 -2.81 -6.44
N LEU A 129 1.14 -2.56 -5.30
CA LEU A 129 0.99 -3.32 -4.07
C LEU A 129 0.35 -2.44 -3.01
N ASP A 130 -0.81 -2.83 -2.48
CA ASP A 130 -1.45 -2.19 -1.35
C ASP A 130 -1.34 -3.12 -0.13
N VAL A 131 -0.86 -2.60 0.99
CA VAL A 131 -0.71 -3.35 2.24
C VAL A 131 -1.45 -2.61 3.34
N VAL A 132 -2.40 -3.30 3.96
CA VAL A 132 -3.17 -2.82 5.11
C VAL A 132 -2.88 -3.74 6.29
N THR A 133 -2.17 -3.22 7.28
CA THR A 133 -1.80 -3.97 8.48
C THR A 133 -1.87 -3.08 9.71
N ARG A 134 -2.30 -3.60 10.86
CA ARG A 134 -2.30 -2.80 12.08
C ARG A 134 -0.88 -2.45 12.53
N ASP A 135 0.01 -3.45 12.48
CA ASP A 135 1.34 -3.40 13.10
C ASP A 135 2.42 -3.80 12.08
N MET A 136 3.44 -2.95 11.93
CA MET A 136 4.63 -3.26 11.16
C MET A 136 5.82 -3.54 12.10
N TYR A 137 6.37 -4.75 11.99
CA TYR A 137 7.53 -5.24 12.73
C TYR A 137 8.59 -5.81 11.77
N ASP A 138 9.78 -6.18 12.26
CA ASP A 138 10.96 -6.49 11.43
C ASP A 138 10.68 -7.50 10.29
N PRO A 139 10.18 -8.73 10.56
CA PRO A 139 9.82 -9.69 9.51
C PRO A 139 8.87 -9.16 8.42
N THR A 140 7.85 -8.39 8.81
CA THR A 140 6.88 -7.78 7.91
C THR A 140 7.57 -6.84 6.92
N ILE A 141 8.52 -6.05 7.42
CA ILE A 141 9.25 -5.06 6.66
C ILE A 141 10.27 -5.71 5.72
N ASP A 142 11.02 -6.70 6.21
CA ASP A 142 11.96 -7.46 5.40
C ASP A 142 11.28 -8.24 4.28
N HIS A 143 10.12 -8.81 4.56
CA HIS A 143 9.31 -9.45 3.53
C HIS A 143 8.82 -8.44 2.50
N LEU A 144 8.23 -7.33 2.95
CA LEU A 144 7.73 -6.28 2.05
C LEU A 144 8.83 -5.76 1.12
N LYS A 145 10.04 -5.52 1.65
CA LYS A 145 11.21 -5.12 0.87
C LYS A 145 11.56 -6.16 -0.20
N ARG A 146 11.63 -7.44 0.18
CA ARG A 146 11.88 -8.55 -0.76
C ARG A 146 10.79 -8.68 -1.82
N THR A 147 9.52 -8.53 -1.46
CA THR A 147 8.39 -8.54 -2.40
C THR A 147 8.49 -7.38 -3.38
N VAL A 148 8.70 -6.15 -2.90
CA VAL A 148 8.84 -4.97 -3.78
C VAL A 148 9.97 -5.17 -4.80
N GLN A 149 11.12 -5.65 -4.34
CA GLN A 149 12.30 -5.88 -5.18
C GLN A 149 12.12 -7.06 -6.15
N GLY A 150 11.69 -8.22 -5.64
CA GLY A 150 11.54 -9.45 -6.42
C GLY A 150 10.43 -9.37 -7.46
N ASN A 151 9.34 -8.66 -7.14
CA ASN A 151 8.16 -8.52 -8.00
C ASN A 151 8.19 -7.27 -8.87
N LYS A 152 9.26 -6.46 -8.81
CA LYS A 152 9.42 -5.22 -9.57
C LYS A 152 8.20 -4.30 -9.40
N VAL A 153 7.76 -4.13 -8.16
CA VAL A 153 6.62 -3.26 -7.83
C VAL A 153 6.93 -1.84 -8.28
N GLU A 154 5.96 -1.16 -8.90
CA GLU A 154 6.12 0.24 -9.32
C GLU A 154 5.49 1.20 -8.31
N HIS A 155 4.35 0.81 -7.72
CA HIS A 155 3.58 1.60 -6.78
C HIS A 155 3.32 0.84 -5.49
N LEU A 156 3.64 1.44 -4.34
CA LEU A 156 3.34 0.89 -3.03
C LEU A 156 2.36 1.80 -2.28
N SER A 157 1.33 1.22 -1.67
CA SER A 157 0.47 1.88 -0.69
C SER A 157 0.55 1.13 0.63
N LEU A 158 0.87 1.84 1.72
CA LEU A 158 0.97 1.29 3.07
C LEU A 158 -0.07 1.96 3.95
N THR A 159 -0.97 1.17 4.55
CA THR A 159 -1.88 1.63 5.59
C THR A 159 -1.55 0.89 6.87
N PHE A 160 -1.17 1.61 7.92
CA PHE A 160 -0.83 1.01 9.20
C PHE A 160 -1.09 1.92 10.40
N ALA A 161 -1.21 1.32 11.59
CA ALA A 161 -1.31 2.07 12.84
C ALA A 161 0.07 2.17 13.51
N ARG A 162 0.65 1.03 13.92
CA ARG A 162 1.87 1.02 14.73
C ARG A 162 3.07 0.51 13.95
N CYS A 163 4.21 1.08 14.32
CA CYS A 163 5.53 0.71 13.86
C CYS A 163 6.32 0.34 15.13
N THR A 164 6.53 -0.96 15.36
CA THR A 164 7.22 -1.47 16.56
C THR A 164 8.55 -2.15 16.24
N ALA A 165 8.99 -2.01 14.98
CA ALA A 165 10.19 -2.63 14.46
C ALA A 165 11.43 -1.99 15.10
N SER A 166 12.48 -2.78 15.30
CA SER A 166 13.78 -2.29 15.79
C SER A 166 14.58 -1.55 14.70
N ILE A 167 14.05 -1.54 13.48
CA ILE A 167 14.71 -1.00 12.30
C ILE A 167 14.67 0.52 12.20
N ASP A 168 15.61 1.04 11.42
CA ASP A 168 15.59 2.40 10.91
C ASP A 168 14.57 2.54 9.78
N TYR A 169 13.41 3.11 10.10
CA TYR A 169 12.33 3.37 9.14
C TYR A 169 12.71 4.39 8.06
N VAL A 170 13.65 5.30 8.34
CA VAL A 170 14.16 6.24 7.33
C VAL A 170 14.95 5.46 6.29
N GLN A 171 15.86 4.59 6.72
CA GLN A 171 16.62 3.74 5.80
C GLN A 171 15.70 2.79 5.01
N PHE A 172 14.68 2.22 5.65
CA PHE A 172 13.68 1.40 4.97
C PHE A 172 12.96 2.16 3.84
N LEU A 173 12.47 3.38 4.09
CA LEU A 173 11.82 4.19 3.05
C LEU A 173 12.79 4.55 1.93
N LEU A 174 14.03 4.87 2.27
CA LEU A 174 15.09 5.16 1.30
C LEU A 174 15.33 3.95 0.39
N ASP A 175 15.47 2.75 0.94
CA ASP A 175 15.64 1.51 0.17
C ASP A 175 14.45 1.22 -0.76
N LEU A 176 13.22 1.50 -0.29
CA LEU A 176 12.03 1.40 -1.13
C LEU A 176 12.03 2.40 -2.28
N SER A 177 12.48 3.64 -2.03
CA SER A 177 12.53 4.71 -3.03
C SER A 177 13.55 4.49 -4.15
N ASP A 178 14.48 3.55 -3.98
CA ASP A 178 15.37 3.08 -5.06
C ASP A 178 14.64 2.17 -6.06
N CYS A 179 13.59 1.49 -5.60
CA CYS A 179 12.87 0.48 -6.37
C CYS A 179 11.57 1.03 -6.97
N LEU A 180 10.88 1.89 -6.23
CA LEU A 180 9.53 2.34 -6.52
C LEU A 180 9.49 3.67 -7.31
N ARG A 181 8.42 3.85 -8.08
CA ARG A 181 8.06 5.11 -8.73
C ARG A 181 7.10 5.93 -7.87
N SER A 182 6.33 5.26 -7.01
CA SER A 182 5.33 5.90 -6.17
C SER A 182 5.21 5.22 -4.82
N ILE A 183 5.10 6.02 -3.76
CA ILE A 183 4.80 5.56 -2.40
C ILE A 183 3.59 6.34 -1.90
N HIS A 184 2.63 5.63 -1.31
CA HIS A 184 1.54 6.18 -0.52
C HIS A 184 1.63 5.61 0.89
N ILE A 185 1.60 6.48 1.90
CA ILE A 185 1.62 6.14 3.31
C ILE A 185 0.34 6.70 3.93
N ASN A 186 -0.44 5.86 4.60
CA ASN A 186 -1.60 6.25 5.38
C ASN A 186 -1.41 5.73 6.81
N GLN A 187 -1.21 6.64 7.75
CA GLN A 187 -1.00 6.31 9.16
C GLN A 187 -2.27 6.52 9.97
N GLN A 188 -2.67 5.43 10.63
CA GLN A 188 -3.80 5.34 11.57
C GLN A 188 -3.36 5.74 12.98
N PRO A 189 -4.31 6.09 13.88
CA PRO A 189 -3.95 6.57 15.21
C PRO A 189 -3.37 5.43 16.06
N VAL A 190 -2.37 5.78 16.85
CA VAL A 190 -1.69 4.93 17.83
C VAL A 190 -2.13 5.31 19.24
N ARG A 191 -2.63 4.31 19.97
CA ARG A 191 -3.03 4.47 21.37
C ARG A 191 -1.86 4.99 22.21
N GLY A 192 -2.10 6.07 22.97
CA GLY A 192 -1.13 6.66 23.88
C GLY A 192 -0.24 7.74 23.26
N ILE A 193 -0.29 7.93 21.93
CA ILE A 193 0.41 9.03 21.27
C ILE A 193 -0.57 10.20 21.10
N ARG A 194 -0.14 11.39 21.56
CA ARG A 194 -0.93 12.62 21.44
C ARG A 194 -0.98 13.07 19.98
N SER A 195 -2.10 13.64 19.56
CA SER A 195 -2.27 14.16 18.19
C SER A 195 -1.33 15.32 17.84
N THR A 196 -0.80 16.01 18.85
CA THR A 196 0.19 17.08 18.69
C THR A 196 1.63 16.58 18.55
N ALA A 197 1.86 15.26 18.53
CA ALA A 197 3.19 14.70 18.39
C ALA A 197 3.74 14.89 16.97
N THR A 198 5.04 15.12 16.86
CA THR A 198 5.85 15.15 15.61
C THR A 198 6.09 13.72 15.10
N TYR A 199 5.03 12.93 14.98
CA TYR A 199 5.11 11.48 14.88
C TYR A 199 4.73 10.95 13.48
N LEU A 200 5.62 10.17 12.87
CA LEU A 200 5.40 9.46 11.62
C LEU A 200 6.22 8.16 11.61
N MET A 201 5.62 7.04 11.19
CA MET A 201 6.25 5.72 11.05
C MET A 201 6.99 5.23 12.29
N GLY A 202 6.44 5.42 13.49
CA GLY A 202 7.12 4.97 14.71
C GLY A 202 8.18 5.93 15.24
N GLN A 203 8.49 7.00 14.51
CA GLN A 203 9.57 7.93 14.84
C GLN A 203 9.01 9.31 15.20
N SER A 204 9.63 9.94 16.18
CA SER A 204 9.37 11.32 16.60
C SER A 204 10.59 12.18 16.32
N ASP A 205 10.38 13.49 16.14
CA ASP A 205 11.46 14.49 16.07
C ASP A 205 12.48 14.25 14.93
N ILE A 206 11.99 13.67 13.83
CA ILE A 206 12.76 13.49 12.59
C ILE A 206 12.53 14.70 11.67
N GLU A 207 13.62 15.19 11.07
CA GLU A 207 13.60 16.20 10.01
C GLU A 207 13.08 15.63 8.69
N TRP A 208 11.78 15.35 8.63
CA TRP A 208 11.12 14.68 7.50
C TRP A 208 11.27 15.42 6.17
N ALA A 209 11.43 16.75 6.17
CA ALA A 209 11.71 17.49 4.95
C ALA A 209 13.02 17.02 4.27
N SER A 210 14.07 16.78 5.05
CA SER A 210 15.34 16.25 4.53
C SER A 210 15.17 14.84 3.97
N VAL A 211 14.44 13.98 4.69
CA VAL A 211 14.15 12.61 4.25
C VAL A 211 13.36 12.61 2.94
N ILE A 212 12.29 13.42 2.83
CA ILE A 212 11.47 13.53 1.62
C ILE A 212 12.30 13.99 0.42
N LEU A 213 13.18 14.98 0.59
CA LEU A 213 14.09 15.41 -0.47
C LEU A 213 15.04 14.28 -0.90
N GLN A 214 15.54 13.48 0.05
CA GLN A 214 16.36 12.31 -0.26
C GLN A 214 15.58 11.23 -1.01
N LEU A 215 14.34 10.93 -0.60
CA LEU A 215 13.45 10.01 -1.33
C LEU A 215 13.28 10.45 -2.78
N PHE A 216 13.01 11.74 -3.01
CA PHE A 216 12.88 12.29 -4.36
C PHE A 216 14.21 12.43 -5.09
N SER A 217 15.38 12.45 -4.44
CA SER A 217 16.66 12.40 -5.17
C SER A 217 16.94 11.05 -5.84
N ARG A 218 16.17 10.01 -5.48
CA ARG A 218 16.27 8.63 -6.00
C ARG A 218 15.27 8.38 -7.13
N LYS A 219 14.75 7.16 -7.28
CA LYS A 219 13.84 6.76 -8.36
C LYS A 219 12.39 7.24 -8.17
N LEU A 220 12.04 7.65 -6.95
CA LEU A 220 10.67 8.04 -6.60
C LEU A 220 10.20 9.29 -7.36
N ASP A 221 9.04 9.21 -8.00
CA ASP A 221 8.41 10.32 -8.72
C ASP A 221 7.17 10.85 -7.99
N LYS A 222 6.54 10.02 -7.14
CA LYS A 222 5.32 10.36 -6.41
C LYS A 222 5.41 9.95 -4.95
N LEU A 223 5.02 10.86 -4.05
CA LEU A 223 4.89 10.57 -2.63
C LEU A 223 3.59 11.17 -2.09
N HIS A 224 2.76 10.32 -1.48
CA HIS A 224 1.57 10.73 -0.75
C HIS A 224 1.70 10.31 0.72
N ILE A 225 1.52 11.22 1.67
CA ILE A 225 1.50 10.91 3.10
C ILE A 225 0.20 11.42 3.73
N GLU A 226 -0.69 10.51 4.09
CA GLU A 226 -1.89 10.76 4.88
C GLU A 226 -1.58 10.46 6.35
N ASN A 227 -1.50 11.50 7.18
CA ASN A 227 -1.26 11.38 8.62
C ASN A 227 -2.12 12.38 9.41
N PRO A 228 -3.47 12.32 9.26
CA PRO A 228 -4.40 13.29 9.85
C PRO A 228 -4.34 13.34 11.38
N TRP A 229 -3.89 12.24 12.01
CA TRP A 229 -3.83 12.12 13.46
C TRP A 229 -2.59 12.77 14.07
N TYR A 230 -1.53 12.98 13.29
CA TYR A 230 -0.26 13.55 13.76
C TYR A 230 0.28 14.59 12.77
N PRO A 231 -0.48 15.63 12.42
CA PRO A 231 -0.14 16.54 11.31
C PRO A 231 1.12 17.39 11.58
N GLU A 232 1.64 17.39 12.80
CA GLU A 232 2.82 18.15 13.24
C GLU A 232 4.15 17.50 12.83
N TYR A 233 4.14 16.31 12.18
CA TYR A 233 5.36 15.66 11.69
C TYR A 233 6.14 16.47 10.63
N ILE A 234 5.48 17.44 9.98
CA ILE A 234 6.11 18.45 9.12
C ILE A 234 5.86 19.82 9.75
N SER A 235 6.93 20.47 10.22
CA SER A 235 6.87 21.86 10.68
C SER A 235 6.65 22.84 9.51
N LEU A 236 6.25 24.08 9.80
CA LEU A 236 6.10 25.13 8.78
C LEU A 236 7.40 25.37 8.02
N ASP A 237 8.53 25.48 8.73
CA ASP A 237 9.85 25.68 8.13
C ASP A 237 10.24 24.49 7.23
N SER A 238 9.92 23.26 7.65
CA SER A 238 10.09 22.06 6.84
C SER A 238 9.24 22.10 5.56
N ALA A 239 7.98 22.54 5.66
CA ALA A 239 7.09 22.67 4.52
C ALA A 239 7.59 23.73 3.52
N GLU A 240 8.01 24.90 4.00
CA GLU A 240 8.60 25.95 3.17
C GLU A 240 9.90 25.49 2.50
N MET A 241 10.74 24.74 3.23
CA MET A 241 11.93 24.13 2.66
C MET A 241 11.60 23.17 1.51
N LEU A 242 10.59 22.30 1.69
CA LEU A 242 10.13 21.38 0.65
C LEU A 242 9.62 22.14 -0.58
N ARG A 243 8.80 23.17 -0.36
CA ARG A 243 8.25 24.04 -1.40
C ARG A 243 9.34 24.69 -2.23
N GLU A 244 10.41 25.16 -1.59
CA GLU A 244 11.53 25.79 -2.28
C GLU A 244 12.43 24.79 -3.02
N LYS A 245 12.69 23.62 -2.43
CA LYS A 245 13.72 22.68 -2.92
C LYS A 245 13.19 21.63 -3.90
N LEU A 246 11.94 21.14 -3.76
CA LEU A 246 11.40 20.11 -4.66
C LEU A 246 11.43 20.51 -6.15
N PRO A 247 11.05 21.75 -6.55
CA PRO A 247 11.11 22.16 -7.95
C PRO A 247 12.53 22.24 -8.52
N LYS A 248 13.56 22.29 -7.67
CA LYS A 248 14.97 22.39 -8.07
C LYS A 248 15.62 21.03 -8.34
N LEU A 249 14.92 19.92 -8.07
CA LEU A 249 15.45 18.55 -8.28
C LEU A 249 15.53 18.12 -9.75
N GLY A 250 15.03 18.94 -10.70
CA GLY A 250 15.25 18.73 -12.13
C GLY A 250 14.48 17.54 -12.75
N LYS A 251 13.47 17.00 -12.05
CA LYS A 251 12.55 15.99 -12.60
C LYS A 251 11.10 16.30 -12.21
N LYS A 252 10.13 15.77 -12.96
CA LYS A 252 8.71 15.94 -12.67
C LYS A 252 8.35 15.13 -11.43
N LEU A 253 7.82 15.80 -10.39
CA LEU A 253 7.45 15.15 -9.13
C LEU A 253 6.02 15.47 -8.74
N TRP A 254 5.38 14.58 -8.00
CA TRP A 254 4.11 14.85 -7.35
C TRP A 254 4.25 14.55 -5.85
N PHE A 255 3.95 15.53 -5.01
CA PHE A 255 4.08 15.42 -3.56
C PHE A 255 2.80 15.91 -2.88
N ALA A 256 2.23 15.09 -2.02
CA ALA A 256 1.10 15.47 -1.18
C ALA A 256 1.33 14.92 0.24
N ALA A 257 1.02 15.74 1.23
CA ALA A 257 1.23 15.39 2.62
C ALA A 257 0.17 16.08 3.48
N THR A 258 -0.35 15.40 4.50
CA THR A 258 -1.15 16.06 5.53
C THR A 258 -0.31 17.15 6.21
N CYS A 259 -0.73 18.42 6.11
CA CYS A 259 -0.05 19.52 6.80
C CYS A 259 -1.07 20.52 7.36
N ASN A 260 -1.19 20.59 8.69
CA ASN A 260 -2.15 21.52 9.31
C ASN A 260 -1.70 23.00 9.28
N LYS A 261 -0.49 23.30 8.81
CA LYS A 261 0.03 24.68 8.74
C LYS A 261 -0.62 25.50 7.64
N TYR A 262 -1.26 24.85 6.67
CA TYR A 262 -2.03 25.49 5.61
C TYR A 262 -3.51 25.20 5.79
N ALA A 263 -4.10 25.69 6.89
CA ALA A 263 -5.47 25.36 7.31
C ALA A 263 -6.56 25.64 6.25
N ASP A 264 -6.31 26.54 5.30
CA ASP A 264 -7.23 26.87 4.20
C ASP A 264 -7.08 25.95 2.96
N GLY A 265 -6.24 24.92 3.05
CA GLY A 265 -5.85 24.05 1.95
C GLY A 265 -4.85 24.75 1.03
N PHE A 266 -3.70 24.12 0.81
CA PHE A 266 -2.70 24.66 -0.11
C PHE A 266 -2.52 23.73 -1.29
N SER A 267 -2.72 24.23 -2.51
CA SER A 267 -2.38 23.53 -3.74
C SER A 267 -1.59 24.49 -4.64
N GLU A 268 -0.28 24.30 -4.70
CA GLU A 268 0.59 25.01 -5.66
C GLU A 268 1.01 24.04 -6.75
N MET A 269 0.71 24.43 -8.00
CA MET A 269 1.25 23.77 -9.18
C MET A 269 2.38 24.63 -9.77
N ARG A 270 3.62 24.15 -9.72
CA ARG A 270 4.78 24.86 -10.27
C ARG A 270 5.65 23.88 -11.06
N ASN A 271 5.93 24.17 -12.33
CA ASN A 271 6.78 23.34 -13.20
C ASN A 271 6.35 21.86 -13.33
N ASP A 272 5.05 21.59 -13.46
CA ASP A 272 4.45 20.24 -13.42
C ASP A 272 4.57 19.52 -12.06
N HIS A 273 5.04 20.21 -11.02
CA HIS A 273 4.98 19.73 -9.64
C HIS A 273 3.68 20.16 -9.00
N THR A 274 2.99 19.26 -8.33
CA THR A 274 1.87 19.60 -7.44
C THR A 274 2.32 19.34 -6.02
N VAL A 275 2.24 20.37 -5.18
CA VAL A 275 2.40 20.28 -3.72
C VAL A 275 1.04 20.54 -3.10
N ASN A 276 0.47 19.53 -2.45
CA ASN A 276 -0.77 19.65 -1.69
C ASN A 276 -0.47 19.52 -0.20
N GLY A 277 -0.91 20.50 0.58
CA GLY A 277 -0.86 20.55 2.04
C GLY A 277 -2.25 20.49 2.65
#